data_AF-A0A352WT75-F1
#
_entry.id   AF-A0A352WT75-F1
#
_cell.length_a   1.000
_cell.length_b   1.000
_cell.length_c   1.000
_cell.angle_alpha   90.00
_cell.angle_beta   90.00
_cell.angle_gamma   90.00
#
_symmetry.space_group_name_H-M   'P 1'
#
loop_
_entity.id
_entity.type
_entity.pdbx_description
1 polymer ?
#
loop_
_entity_poly.entity_id
_entity_poly.type
_entity_poly.pdbx_seq_one_letter_code
_entity_poly.pdbx_strand_id
1 'polypeptide(L)'
;MIYPSVDELSKNNKYNRYMLCIATAKCARAVTKENLIKYPALSKDASESEKNARRVIGEEKPVRTAINLLHTDAFTILPGEKSENTKEDTSI
;
A
#
# COMPACT_ATOMS: atom_id res chain seq x y z
N MET A 1 -4.79 -11.85 16.61
CA MET A 1 -6.10 -11.71 15.96
C MET A 1 -5.89 -10.88 14.70
N ILE A 2 -6.38 -11.33 13.53
CA ILE A 2 -6.27 -10.54 12.29
C ILE A 2 -7.30 -9.43 12.41
N TYR A 3 -6.84 -8.19 12.56
CA TYR A 3 -7.68 -7.00 12.57
C TYR A 3 -7.31 -6.14 11.36
N PRO A 4 -8.31 -5.62 10.62
CA PRO A 4 -9.74 -5.90 10.69
C PRO A 4 -10.10 -7.32 10.22
N SER A 5 -11.33 -7.75 10.52
CA SER A 5 -11.85 -9.04 10.11
C SER A 5 -12.14 -9.10 8.59
N VAL A 6 -12.24 -10.31 8.05
CA VAL A 6 -12.54 -10.51 6.62
C VAL A 6 -13.93 -10.00 6.26
N ASP A 7 -14.90 -10.08 7.18
CA ASP A 7 -16.26 -9.61 6.94
C ASP A 7 -16.34 -8.08 6.86
N GLU A 8 -15.58 -7.39 7.72
CA GLU A 8 -15.42 -5.93 7.68
C GLU A 8 -14.76 -5.50 6.36
N LEU A 9 -13.66 -6.17 5.98
CA LEU A 9 -12.95 -5.88 4.73
C LEU A 9 -13.77 -6.18 3.47
N SER A 10 -14.59 -7.23 3.51
CA SER A 10 -15.47 -7.59 2.39
C SER A 10 -16.72 -6.71 2.29
N LYS A 11 -16.89 -5.76 3.25
CA LYS A 11 -18.10 -4.93 3.41
C LYS A 11 -19.37 -5.79 3.35
N ASN A 12 -19.42 -6.81 4.21
CA ASN A 12 -20.55 -7.73 4.32
C ASN A 12 -20.81 -8.51 3.01
N ASN A 13 -19.78 -9.20 2.49
CA ASN A 13 -19.80 -9.98 1.23
C ASN A 13 -20.04 -9.18 -0.06
N LYS A 14 -19.93 -7.84 -0.03
CA LYS A 14 -19.94 -7.01 -1.25
C LYS A 14 -18.79 -7.39 -2.19
N TYR A 15 -17.63 -7.73 -1.63
CA TYR A 15 -16.45 -8.13 -2.40
C TYR A 15 -16.12 -9.61 -2.18
N ASN A 16 -15.85 -10.33 -3.26
CA ASN A 16 -15.31 -11.68 -3.18
C ASN A 16 -13.92 -11.66 -2.53
N ARG A 17 -13.60 -12.68 -1.73
CA ARG A 17 -12.30 -12.85 -1.05
C ARG A 17 -11.11 -12.73 -2.00
N TYR A 18 -11.23 -13.26 -3.22
CA TYR A 18 -10.17 -13.15 -4.23
C TYR A 18 -9.96 -11.71 -4.72
N MET A 19 -11.04 -10.93 -4.87
CA MET A 19 -10.96 -9.51 -5.22
C MET A 19 -10.27 -8.72 -4.11
N LEU A 20 -10.58 -9.04 -2.85
CA LEU A 20 -9.93 -8.42 -1.69
C LEU A 20 -8.42 -8.72 -1.68
N CYS A 21 -8.02 -9.96 -1.96
CA CYS A 21 -6.59 -10.32 -2.05
C CYS A 21 -5.87 -9.52 -3.15
N ILE A 22 -6.47 -9.42 -4.34
CA ILE A 22 -5.89 -8.66 -5.46
C ILE A 22 -5.78 -7.18 -5.12
N ALA A 23 -6.84 -6.59 -4.56
CA ALA A 23 -6.87 -5.19 -4.16
C ALA A 23 -5.82 -4.88 -3.09
N THR A 24 -5.72 -5.74 -2.06
CA THR A 24 -4.73 -5.62 -0.99
C THR A 24 -3.31 -5.67 -1.55
N ALA A 25 -3.03 -6.61 -2.47
CA ALA A 25 -1.72 -6.74 -3.10
C ALA A 25 -1.35 -5.51 -3.95
N LYS A 26 -2.31 -4.95 -4.71
CA LYS A 26 -2.12 -3.72 -5.49
C LYS A 26 -1.85 -2.52 -4.58
N CYS A 27 -2.65 -2.35 -3.53
CA CYS A 27 -2.48 -1.28 -2.55
C CYS A 27 -1.11 -1.38 -1.85
N ALA A 28 -0.69 -2.58 -1.43
CA ALA A 28 0.63 -2.78 -0.81
C ALA A 28 1.80 -2.41 -1.74
N ARG A 29 1.68 -2.69 -3.04
CA ARG A 29 2.67 -2.25 -4.05
C ARG A 29 2.70 -0.72 -4.17
N ALA A 30 1.54 -0.07 -4.20
CA ALA A 30 1.44 1.38 -4.25
C ALA A 30 2.07 2.04 -3.02
N VAL A 31 1.77 1.54 -1.81
CA VAL A 31 2.38 2.00 -0.55
C VAL A 31 3.90 1.84 -0.58
N THR A 32 4.39 0.72 -1.09
CA THR A 32 5.84 0.49 -1.22
C THR A 32 6.48 1.47 -2.21
N LYS A 33 5.83 1.71 -3.35
CA LYS A 33 6.30 2.69 -4.35
C LYS A 33 6.34 4.10 -3.78
N GLU A 34 5.29 4.53 -3.08
CA GLU A 34 5.29 5.83 -2.40
C GLU A 34 6.40 5.94 -1.34
N ASN A 35 6.62 4.90 -0.55
CA ASN A 35 7.68 4.89 0.45
C ASN A 35 9.07 4.99 -0.20
N LEU A 36 9.27 4.41 -1.38
CA LEU A 36 10.51 4.56 -2.16
C LEU A 36 10.69 6.00 -2.69
N ILE A 37 9.61 6.69 -3.04
CA ILE A 37 9.63 8.09 -3.49
C ILE A 37 9.87 9.05 -2.32
N LYS A 38 9.16 8.86 -1.20
CA LYS A 38 9.28 9.69 0.02
C LYS A 38 10.63 9.50 0.69
N TYR A 39 11.18 8.29 0.61
CA TYR A 39 12.49 7.94 1.11
C TYR A 39 13.30 7.31 -0.03
N PRO A 40 13.87 8.13 -0.94
CA PRO A 40 14.82 7.65 -1.94
C PRO A 40 16.08 7.15 -1.22
N ALA A 41 16.71 6.08 -1.74
CA ALA A 41 17.85 5.40 -1.12
C ALA A 41 18.77 6.42 -0.41
N LEU A 42 18.84 6.34 0.92
CA LEU A 42 19.53 7.35 1.73
C LEU A 42 20.96 7.45 1.22
N SER A 43 21.38 8.66 0.84
CA SER A 43 22.79 8.96 0.68
C SER A 43 23.50 8.69 2.01
N LYS A 44 24.81 8.41 1.97
CA LYS A 44 25.60 8.15 3.18
C LYS A 44 25.51 9.28 4.22
N ASP A 45 25.15 10.48 3.77
CA ASP A 45 25.06 11.72 4.56
C ASP A 45 23.68 12.00 5.16
N ALA A 46 22.72 11.08 5.00
CA ALA A 46 21.39 11.29 5.54
C ALA A 46 21.39 11.31 7.08
N SER A 47 20.55 12.19 7.63
CA SER A 47 20.48 12.45 9.07
C SER A 47 19.99 11.21 9.84
N GLU A 48 20.44 11.03 11.09
CA GLU A 48 20.00 9.92 11.94
C GLU A 48 18.47 9.91 12.14
N SER A 49 17.82 11.07 12.07
CA SER A 49 16.36 11.21 12.09
C SER A 49 15.69 10.52 10.89
N GLU A 50 16.24 10.66 9.67
CA GLU A 50 15.70 10.05 8.46
C GLU A 50 15.92 8.53 8.43
N LYS A 51 17.05 8.06 8.99
CA LYS A 51 17.29 6.63 9.20
C LYS A 51 16.30 6.04 10.20
N ASN A 52 16.00 6.76 11.28
CA ASN A 52 15.05 6.31 12.29
C ASN A 52 13.61 6.29 11.75
N ALA A 53 13.22 7.30 10.96
CA ALA A 53 11.91 7.33 10.29
C ALA A 53 11.72 6.12 9.35
N ARG A 54 12.76 5.73 8.60
CA ARG A 54 12.70 4.50 7.79
C ARG A 54 12.59 3.22 8.61
N ARG A 55 13.27 3.12 9.75
CA ARG A 55 13.17 1.94 10.62
C ARG A 55 11.74 1.78 11.12
N VAL A 56 11.15 2.86 11.62
CA VAL A 56 9.76 2.89 12.08
C VAL A 56 8.78 2.53 10.96
N ILE A 57 8.99 3.03 9.74
CA ILE A 57 8.14 2.70 8.58
C ILE A 57 8.39 1.27 8.07
N GLY A 58 9.61 0.78 8.17
CA GLY A 58 9.97 -0.60 7.80
C GLY A 58 9.46 -1.65 8.79
N GLU A 59 9.21 -1.28 10.04
CA GLU A 59 8.59 -2.16 11.03
C GLU A 59 7.13 -2.49 10.69
N GLU A 60 6.39 -1.55 10.08
CA GLU A 60 5.04 -1.83 9.64
C GLU A 60 5.02 -2.48 8.26
N LYS A 61 4.62 -3.75 8.22
CA LYS A 61 4.53 -4.51 6.97
C LYS A 61 3.59 -3.78 6.00
N PRO A 62 4.00 -3.55 4.73
CA PRO A 62 3.20 -2.78 3.78
C PRO A 62 1.81 -3.40 3.51
N VAL A 63 1.69 -4.72 3.68
CA VAL A 63 0.41 -5.44 3.60
C VAL A 63 -0.54 -5.04 4.72
N ARG A 64 -0.03 -4.81 5.93
CA ARG A 64 -0.84 -4.38 7.08
C ARG A 64 -1.37 -2.96 6.87
N THR A 65 -0.53 -2.05 6.38
CA THR A 65 -0.93 -0.71 6.00
C THR A 65 -2.00 -0.74 4.91
N ALA A 66 -1.82 -1.56 3.87
CA ALA A 66 -2.79 -1.70 2.79
C ALA A 66 -4.16 -2.21 3.28
N ILE A 67 -4.18 -3.18 4.20
CA ILE A 67 -5.40 -3.69 4.82
C ILE A 67 -6.12 -2.57 5.60
N ASN A 68 -5.37 -1.80 6.41
CA ASN A 68 -5.95 -0.69 7.16
C ASN A 68 -6.51 0.39 6.23
N LEU A 69 -5.81 0.70 5.14
CA LEU A 69 -6.23 1.70 4.16
C LEU A 69 -7.51 1.29 3.42
N LEU A 70 -7.68 -0.01 3.13
CA LEU A 70 -8.93 -0.56 2.58
C LEU A 70 -10.07 -0.52 3.60
N HIS A 71 -9.76 -0.68 4.88
CA HIS A 71 -10.74 -0.61 5.96
C HIS A 71 -11.19 0.83 6.26
N THR A 72 -10.30 1.81 6.17
CA THR A 72 -10.62 3.24 6.39
C THR A 72 -11.21 3.92 5.15
N ASP A 73 -11.62 3.17 4.14
CA ASP A 73 -12.17 3.66 2.87
C ASP A 73 -11.24 4.63 2.08
N ALA A 74 -9.94 4.64 2.40
CA ALA A 74 -8.95 5.44 1.68
C ALA A 74 -8.71 4.90 0.26
N PHE A 75 -8.91 3.59 0.07
CA PHE A 75 -8.92 2.94 -1.24
C PHE A 75 -10.23 2.21 -1.47
N THR A 76 -10.83 2.40 -2.66
CA THR A 76 -12.06 1.73 -3.06
C THR A 76 -11.78 0.76 -4.20
N ILE A 77 -12.36 -0.44 -4.11
CA ILE A 77 -12.27 -1.46 -5.16
C ILE A 77 -13.33 -1.14 -6.22
N LEU A 78 -12.88 -0.67 -7.38
CA LEU A 78 -13.73 -0.41 -8.55
C LEU A 78 -13.71 -1.62 -9.52
N PRO A 79 -14.86 -2.22 -9.85
CA PRO A 79 -14.94 -3.27 -10.85
C PRO A 79 -14.87 -2.65 -12.26
N GLY A 80 -13.83 -2.97 -13.02
CA GLY A 80 -13.82 -2.77 -14.48
C GLY A 80 -12.83 -1.75 -15.05
N GLU A 81 -12.02 -1.07 -14.25
CA GLU A 81 -11.00 -0.18 -14.84
C GLU A 81 -9.72 -0.95 -15.15
N LYS A 82 -9.36 -0.99 -16.45
CA LYS A 82 -7.98 -1.21 -16.86
C LYS A 82 -7.17 -0.14 -16.14
N SER A 83 -6.25 -0.54 -15.27
CA SER A 83 -5.26 0.38 -14.73
C SER A 83 -4.58 1.05 -15.91
N GLU A 84 -4.86 2.34 -16.13
CA GLU A 84 -4.02 3.15 -16.98
C GLU A 84 -2.61 3.04 -16.42
N ASN A 85 -1.77 2.28 -17.10
CA ASN A 85 -0.33 2.41 -16.94
C ASN A 85 -0.01 3.81 -17.45
N THR A 86 -0.09 4.81 -16.58
CA THR A 86 0.65 6.05 -16.77
C THR A 86 2.10 5.60 -16.85
N LYS A 87 2.60 5.52 -18.08
CA LYS A 87 4.02 5.38 -18.40
C LYS A 87 4.69 6.55 -17.70
N GLU A 88 5.32 6.30 -16.56
CA GLU A 88 6.27 7.25 -15.98
C GLU A 88 7.54 7.16 -16.83
N ASP A 89 7.62 8.12 -17.75
CA ASP A 89 8.77 8.67 -18.47
C ASP A 89 10.15 8.07 -18.13
N THR A 90 10.60 7.13 -18.97
CA THR A 90 12.03 6.99 -19.26
C THR A 90 12.38 7.97 -20.39
N SER A 91 12.68 9.22 -20.01
CA SER A 91 13.57 10.09 -20.77
C SER A 91 14.90 10.15 -20.03
N ILE A 92 15.85 9.31 -20.46
CA ILE A 92 17.29 9.56 -20.38
C ILE A 92 17.83 9.28 -21.77
#